data_AF-A0AAW5UPY0-F1
#
_entry.id   AF-A0AAW5UPY0-F1
#
_cell.length_a   1.000
_cell.length_b   1.000
_cell.length_c   1.000
_cell.angle_alpha   90.00
_cell.angle_beta   90.00
_cell.angle_gamma   90.00
#
_symmetry.space_group_name_H-M   'P 1'
#
loop_
_entity.id
_entity.type
_entity.pdbx_description
1 polymer ?
#
loop_
_entity_poly.entity_id
_entity_poly.type
_entity_poly.pdbx_seq_one_letter_code
_entity_poly.pdbx_strand_id
1 'polypeptide(L)' 'MKKKRYIKPVVSVMEMETTAILAGSVIQKASDEDYRDENVKDFWDNSTNKGIWAD' A
#
# COMPACT_ATOMS: atom_id res chain seq x y z
N MET A 1 -9.28 19.79 -36.28
CA MET A 1 -8.55 19.02 -35.24
C MET A 1 -9.30 17.73 -34.96
N LYS A 2 -8.68 16.55 -35.09
CA LYS A 2 -9.32 15.28 -34.73
C LYS A 2 -9.49 15.23 -33.22
N LYS A 3 -10.74 15.22 -32.73
CA LYS A 3 -11.03 15.07 -31.30
C LYS A 3 -10.62 13.66 -30.87
N LYS A 4 -9.66 13.55 -29.94
CA LYS A 4 -9.31 12.26 -29.34
C LYS A 4 -10.48 11.80 -28.48
N ARG A 5 -10.98 10.59 -28.72
CA ARG A 5 -11.99 9.95 -27.88
C ARG A 5 -11.29 9.40 -26.65
N TYR A 6 -11.72 9.83 -25.46
CA TYR A 6 -11.32 9.20 -24.22
C TYR A 6 -11.96 7.82 -24.14
N ILE A 7 -11.13 6.79 -23.96
CA ILE A 7 -11.58 5.43 -23.68
C ILE A 7 -11.27 5.21 -22.20
N LYS A 8 -12.32 5.07 -21.38
CA LYS A 8 -12.16 4.83 -19.95
C LYS A 8 -11.39 3.52 -19.76
N PRO A 9 -10.29 3.49 -19.01
CA PRO A 9 -9.62 2.25 -18.68
C PRO A 9 -10.58 1.40 -17.86
N VAL A 10 -10.90 0.21 -18.36
CA VAL A 10 -11.61 -0.81 -17.58
C VAL A 10 -10.55 -1.56 -16.79
N VAL A 11 -10.43 -1.24 -15.50
CA VAL A 11 -9.57 -2.01 -14.60
C VAL A 11 -10.29 -3.33 -14.34
N SER A 12 -9.79 -4.42 -14.93
CA SER A 12 -10.22 -5.76 -14.58
C SER A 12 -9.52 -6.13 -13.28
N VAL A 13 -10.20 -5.90 -12.15
CA VAL A 13 -9.74 -6.42 -10.86
C VAL A 13 -9.93 -7.93 -10.93
N MET A 14 -8.83 -8.65 -11.15
CA MET A 14 -8.83 -10.10 -11.06
C MET A 14 -8.75 -10.47 -9.58
N GLU A 15 -9.80 -11.07 -9.05
CA GLU A 15 -9.77 -11.74 -7.75
C GLU A 15 -8.88 -13.00 -7.88
N MET A 16 -7.57 -12.82 -7.74
CA MET A 16 -6.64 -13.94 -7.64
C MET A 16 -6.62 -14.38 -6.18
N GLU A 17 -6.79 -15.68 -5.91
CA GLU A 17 -6.63 -16.21 -4.56
C GLU A 17 -5.20 -15.93 -4.08
N THR A 18 -5.08 -15.15 -3.01
CA THR A 18 -3.80 -14.76 -2.39
C THR A 18 -2.91 -15.98 -2.11
N THR A 19 -3.51 -17.12 -1.75
CA THR A 19 -2.83 -18.40 -1.51
C THR A 19 -1.94 -18.86 -2.68
N ALA A 20 -2.32 -18.57 -3.93
CA ALA A 20 -1.58 -19.01 -5.12
C ALA A 20 -0.32 -18.17 -5.41
N ILE A 21 -0.28 -16.89 -5.03
CA ILE A 21 0.91 -16.03 -5.15
C ILE A 21 1.90 -16.31 -4.00
N LEU A 22 1.37 -16.73 -2.86
CA LEU A 22 2.12 -16.92 -1.61
C LEU A 22 2.71 -18.32 -1.41
N ALA A 23 2.37 -19.28 -2.28
CA ALA A 23 2.90 -20.63 -2.27
C ALA A 23 4.39 -20.66 -2.66
N GLY A 24 5.26 -20.20 -1.76
CA GLY A 24 6.72 -20.17 -1.92
C GLY A 24 7.40 -18.94 -1.33
N SER A 25 6.66 -17.88 -1.00
CA SER A 25 7.20 -16.68 -0.36
C SER A 25 6.83 -16.66 1.12
N VAL A 26 7.84 -16.64 1.99
CA VAL A 26 7.64 -16.31 3.41
C VAL A 26 7.44 -14.80 3.47
N ILE A 27 6.20 -14.33 3.33
CA ILE A 27 5.91 -12.91 3.57
C ILE A 27 6.13 -12.63 5.05
N GLN A 28 7.17 -11.86 5.33
CA GLN A 28 7.38 -11.28 6.64
C GLN A 28 6.25 -10.29 6.90
N LYS A 29 5.44 -10.61 7.91
CA LYS A 29 4.46 -9.69 8.45
C LYS A 29 5.17 -8.83 9.49
N ALA A 30 4.80 -7.55 9.54
CA ALA A 30 5.22 -6.69 10.64
C ALA A 30 4.78 -7.32 11.96
N SER A 31 5.70 -7.36 12.90
CA SER A 31 5.49 -7.79 14.28
C SER A 31 4.98 -6.62 15.12
N ASP A 32 4.49 -6.92 16.33
CA ASP A 32 4.05 -5.88 17.27
C ASP A 32 5.18 -4.90 17.64
N GLU A 33 6.43 -5.35 17.60
CA GLU A 33 7.61 -4.51 17.86
C GLU A 33 7.82 -3.46 16.76
N ASP A 34 7.47 -3.78 15.52
CA ASP A 34 7.58 -2.85 14.38
C ASP A 34 6.59 -1.68 14.52
N TYR A 35 5.51 -1.85 15.28
CA TYR A 35 4.50 -0.81 15.55
C TYR A 35 4.80 0.05 16.79
N ARG A 36 5.99 -0.07 17.40
CA ARG A 36 6.38 0.77 18.54
C ARG A 36 6.62 2.22 18.10
N ASP A 37 6.27 3.18 18.95
CA ASP A 37 6.46 4.62 18.71
C ASP A 37 7.89 4.96 18.25
N GLU A 38 8.90 4.24 18.74
CA GLU A 38 10.29 4.44 18.36
C GLU A 38 10.63 4.10 16.90
N ASN A 39 9.88 3.18 16.30
CA ASN A 39 9.99 2.73 14.91
C ASN A 39 9.01 3.47 14.01
N VAL A 40 7.79 3.71 14.52
CA VAL A 40 6.70 4.37 13.80
C VAL A 40 6.98 5.86 13.58
N LYS A 41 7.74 6.51 14.46
CA LYS A 41 8.12 7.93 14.34
C LYS A 41 8.88 8.27 13.06
N ASP A 42 9.64 7.32 12.51
CA ASP A 42 10.47 7.54 11.33
C ASP A 42 9.61 7.76 10.08
N PHE A 43 8.33 7.41 10.16
CA PHE A 43 7.33 7.59 9.11
C PHE A 43 6.41 8.79 9.35
N TRP A 44 6.57 9.54 10.45
CA TRP A 44 5.76 10.74 10.71
C TRP A 44 6.15 11.87 9.75
N ASP A 45 5.15 12.57 9.22
CA ASP A 45 5.39 13.73 8.34
C ASP A 45 6.10 14.88 9.08
N ASN A 46 5.90 14.99 10.39
CA ASN A 46 6.73 15.84 11.25
C ASN A 46 6.74 15.35 12.70
N SER A 47 7.70 15.83 13.50
CA SER A 47 7.90 15.40 14.89
C SER A 47 6.76 15.74 15.85
N THR A 48 5.85 16.62 15.44
CA THR A 48 4.81 17.22 16.30
C THR A 48 3.42 16.67 15.98
N ASN A 49 3.23 16.22 14.74
CA ASN A 49 2.02 15.62 14.21
C ASN A 49 2.36 14.19 13.81
N LYS A 50 1.89 13.22 14.60
CA LYS A 50 2.09 11.77 14.38
C LYS A 50 1.32 11.22 13.16
N GLY A 51 0.99 12.08 12.19
CA GLY A 51 0.37 11.68 10.94
C GLY A 51 1.38 10.90 10.11
N ILE A 52 0.98 9.70 9.68
CA ILE A 52 1.71 8.90 8.70
C ILE A 52 0.78 8.83 7.51
N TRP A 53 1.07 9.63 6.50
CA TRP A 53 0.31 9.67 5.25
C TRP A 53 -1.19 9.87 5.50
N ALA A 54 -1.53 11.04 6.03
CA ALA A 54 -2.82 11.62 5.68
C ALA A 54 -2.62 12.33 4.34
N ASP A 55 -3.50 12.06 3.39
CA ASP A 55 -3.60 12.85 2.15
C ASP A 55 -3.74 14.36 2.42
#